data_AF-A0A0I9SJJ5-F1
#
_entry.id   AF-A0A0I9SJJ5-F1
#
_cell.length_a   1.000
_cell.length_b   1.000
_cell.length_c   1.000
_cell.angle_alpha   90.00
_cell.angle_beta   90.00
_cell.angle_gamma   90.00
#
_symmetry.space_group_name_H-M   'P 1'
#
loop_
_entity.id
_entity.type
_entity.pdbx_description
1 polymer ?
#
loop_
_entity_poly.entity_id
_entity_poly.type
_entity_poly.pdbx_seq_one_letter_code
_entity_poly.pdbx_strand_id
1 'polypeptide(L)' 'MLELGRGALSKMSIQLGAPAQYSFRLNDELVPVNPLIGKTLRLEYLGAINCTHCGRKTNKSFSQGYCYPCFKKLPQC' A
#
# COMPACT_ATOMS: atom_id res chain seq x y z
N MET A 1 6.13 -16.54 13.68
CA MET A 1 6.19 -15.27 12.92
C MET A 1 5.04 -14.41 13.40
N LEU A 2 5.30 -13.19 13.85
CA LEU A 2 4.24 -12.27 14.29
C LEU A 2 3.67 -11.55 13.05
N GLU A 3 2.35 -11.60 12.86
CA GLU A 3 1.67 -10.81 11.84
C GLU A 3 1.59 -9.35 12.32
N LEU A 4 2.16 -8.43 11.55
CA LEU A 4 2.18 -6.99 11.87
C LEU A 4 0.92 -6.25 11.40
N GLY A 5 0.16 -6.84 10.47
CA GLY A 5 -1.04 -6.27 9.88
C GLY A 5 -1.36 -6.90 8.52
N ARG A 6 -2.59 -6.71 8.06
CA ARG A 6 -3.07 -7.19 6.75
C ARG A 6 -4.11 -6.24 6.14
N GLY A 7 -4.07 -6.06 4.82
CA GLY A 7 -5.03 -5.21 4.12
C GLY A 7 -4.55 -4.77 2.75
N ALA A 8 -5.33 -3.92 2.07
CA ALA A 8 -4.90 -3.30 0.83
C ALA A 8 -3.81 -2.27 1.14
N LEU A 9 -2.59 -2.55 0.67
CA LEU A 9 -1.46 -1.66 0.85
C LEU A 9 -1.60 -0.44 -0.05
N SER A 10 -1.48 0.75 0.54
CA SER A 10 -1.41 2.02 -0.19
C SER A 10 -0.15 2.81 0.17
N LYS A 11 0.07 3.95 -0.50
CA LYS A 11 1.22 4.83 -0.24
C LYS A 11 1.32 5.15 1.26
N MET A 12 2.49 4.96 1.83
CA MET A 12 2.75 5.19 3.25
C MET A 12 2.32 6.60 3.68
N SER A 13 1.78 6.71 4.90
CA SER A 13 1.67 8.01 5.57
C SER A 13 3.04 8.45 6.06
N ILE A 14 3.24 9.77 6.02
CA ILE A 14 4.35 10.44 6.65
C ILE A 14 3.80 11.51 7.59
N GLN A 15 4.31 11.54 8.81
CA GLN A 15 4.13 12.65 9.74
C GLN A 15 5.46 13.36 9.91
N LEU A 16 5.43 14.69 9.82
CA LEU A 16 6.62 15.51 9.99
C LEU A 16 7.12 15.39 11.43
N GLY A 17 8.41 15.10 11.58
CA GLY A 17 9.10 14.94 12.86
C GLY A 17 10.60 14.89 12.65
N ALA A 18 11.37 14.78 13.74
CA ALA A 18 12.82 14.61 13.72
C ALA A 18 13.19 13.32 14.50
N PRO A 19 13.29 12.15 13.84
CA PRO A 19 13.12 11.89 12.40
C PRO A 19 11.65 11.86 11.95
N ALA A 20 11.42 11.93 10.63
CA ALA A 20 10.08 11.80 10.05
C ALA A 20 9.48 10.42 10.36
N GLN A 21 8.21 10.37 10.71
CA GLN A 21 7.53 9.14 11.14
C GLN A 21 6.73 8.55 9.97
N TYR A 22 7.05 7.31 9.60
CA TYR A 22 6.40 6.58 8.51
C TYR A 22 5.49 5.48 9.04
N SER A 23 4.35 5.27 8.38
CA SER A 23 3.47 4.13 8.66
C SER A 23 2.97 3.49 7.37
N PHE A 24 2.92 2.15 7.34
CA PHE A 24 2.19 1.43 6.31
C PHE A 24 0.71 1.68 6.49
N ARG A 25 0.00 1.86 5.37
CA ARG A 25 -1.45 1.99 5.32
C ARG A 25 -2.04 0.68 4.79
N LEU A 26 -2.73 -0.06 5.64
CA LEU A 26 -3.38 -1.33 5.33
C LEU A 26 -4.89 -1.15 5.55
N ASN A 27 -5.61 -0.73 4.52
CA ASN A 27 -6.98 -0.23 4.66
C ASN A 27 -7.05 0.89 5.74
N ASP A 28 -7.79 0.65 6.82
CA ASP A 28 -7.99 1.56 7.95
C ASP A 28 -6.93 1.42 9.06
N GLU A 29 -5.95 0.51 8.88
CA GLU A 29 -4.88 0.27 9.85
C GLU A 29 -3.59 1.00 9.46
N LEU A 30 -2.93 1.58 10.48
CA LEU A 30 -1.63 2.22 10.37
C LEU A 30 -0.58 1.43 11.17
N VAL A 31 0.42 0.89 10.47
CA VAL A 31 1.51 0.13 11.10
C VAL A 31 2.78 0.98 11.12
N PRO A 32 3.33 1.35 12.29
CA PRO A 32 4.56 2.14 12.39
C PRO A 32 5.75 1.42 11.74
N VAL A 33 6.46 2.11 10.82
CA VAL A 33 7.58 1.52 10.05
C VAL A 33 8.92 1.83 10.69
N ASN A 34 9.09 3.01 11.28
CA ASN A 34 10.37 3.43 11.87
C ASN A 34 10.96 2.39 12.86
N PRO A 35 10.18 1.79 13.78
CA PRO A 35 10.69 0.76 14.70
C PRO A 35 11.12 -0.55 14.03
N LEU A 36 10.77 -0.74 12.75
CA LEU A 36 11.08 -1.93 11.97
C LEU A 36 12.40 -1.81 11.20
N ILE A 37 13.04 -0.63 11.21
CA ILE A 37 14.33 -0.41 10.53
C ILE A 37 15.37 -1.38 11.11
N GLY A 38 16.10 -2.05 10.21
CA GLY A 38 17.09 -3.08 10.57
C GLY A 38 16.51 -4.47 10.86
N LYS A 39 15.18 -4.64 10.80
CA LYS A 39 14.52 -5.95 10.93
C LYS A 39 14.19 -6.54 9.57
N THR A 40 14.23 -7.86 9.45
CA THR A 40 13.74 -8.58 8.26
C THR A 40 12.22 -8.67 8.29
N LEU A 41 11.58 -8.21 7.22
CA LEU A 41 10.13 -8.29 7.02
C LEU A 41 9.80 -9.28 5.91
N ARG A 42 8.68 -9.99 6.05
CA ARG A 42 8.10 -10.82 4.99
C ARG A 42 6.80 -10.19 4.56
N LEU A 43 6.63 -10.02 3.25
CA LEU A 43 5.36 -9.63 2.64
C LEU A 43 4.71 -10.85 2.01
N GLU A 44 3.40 -10.99 2.20
CA GLU A 44 2.62 -12.08 1.63
C GLU A 44 1.48 -11.52 0.79
N TYR A 45 1.39 -11.97 -0.47
CA TYR A 45 0.33 -11.58 -1.37
C TYR A 45 -0.92 -12.44 -1.13
N LEU A 46 -2.00 -11.80 -0.68
CA LEU A 46 -3.25 -12.49 -0.30
C LEU A 46 -4.23 -12.73 -1.48
N GLY A 47 -3.79 -12.58 -2.73
CA GLY A 47 -4.61 -12.96 -3.90
C GLY A 47 -5.56 -11.88 -4.43
N ALA A 48 -5.39 -10.62 -4.02
CA ALA A 48 -6.17 -9.51 -4.56
C ALA A 48 -5.31 -8.27 -4.83
N ILE A 49 -5.48 -7.69 -6.01
CA ILE A 49 -5.05 -6.34 -6.34
C ILE A 49 -6.33 -5.55 -6.67
N ASN A 50 -6.50 -4.38 -6.06
CA ASN A 50 -7.65 -3.53 -6.26
C ASN A 50 -7.21 -2.21 -6.89
N CYS A 51 -7.96 -1.74 -7.88
CA CYS A 51 -7.73 -0.43 -8.49
C CYS A 51 -7.86 0.67 -7.43
N THR A 52 -6.85 1.52 -7.29
CA THR A 52 -6.84 2.63 -6.32
C THR A 52 -7.91 3.68 -6.58
N HIS A 53 -8.37 3.84 -7.83
CA HIS A 53 -9.48 4.74 -8.17
C HIS A 53 -10.85 4.07 -8.01
N CYS A 54 -11.06 2.90 -8.60
CA CYS A 54 -12.42 2.34 -8.75
C CYS A 54 -12.68 1.10 -7.89
N GLY A 55 -11.71 0.65 -7.09
CA GLY A 55 -11.82 -0.51 -6.21
C GLY A 55 -11.89 -1.88 -6.93
N ARG A 56 -12.04 -1.90 -8.26
CA ARG A 56 -12.16 -3.13 -9.05
C ARG A 56 -11.00 -4.08 -8.81
N LYS A 57 -11.31 -5.35 -8.48
CA LYS A 57 -10.33 -6.43 -8.46
C LYS A 57 -9.72 -6.64 -9.84
N THR A 58 -8.40 -6.68 -9.91
CA THR A 58 -7.62 -6.86 -11.13
C THR A 58 -6.51 -7.88 -10.87
N ASN A 59 -6.01 -8.51 -11.92
CA ASN A 59 -4.86 -9.40 -11.83
C ASN A 59 -3.52 -8.65 -11.93
N LYS A 60 -3.56 -7.40 -12.40
CA LYS A 60 -2.39 -6.53 -12.59
C LYS A 60 -2.73 -5.08 -12.25
N SER A 61 -1.79 -4.38 -11.66
CA SER A 61 -1.82 -2.92 -11.49
C SER A 61 -1.04 -2.23 -12.60
N PHE A 62 -1.51 -1.05 -13.01
CA PHE A 62 -0.87 -0.16 -13.97
C PHE A 62 -0.64 1.21 -13.31
N SER A 63 0.47 1.88 -13.63
CA SER A 63 0.88 3.16 -12.99
C SER A 63 0.75 3.11 -11.45
N GLN A 64 0.06 4.08 -10.85
CA GLN A 64 -0.16 4.24 -9.41
C GLN A 64 -1.23 3.28 -8.82
N GLY A 65 -1.31 2.04 -9.31
CA GLY A 65 -2.26 1.05 -8.79
C GLY A 65 -3.62 1.03 -9.50
N TYR A 66 -3.70 1.45 -10.77
CA TYR A 66 -4.93 1.42 -11.55
C TYR A 66 -5.19 0.08 -12.24
N CYS A 67 -6.46 -0.22 -12.50
CA CYS A 67 -6.83 -1.24 -13.48
C CYS A 67 -6.67 -0.69 -14.91
N TYR A 68 -6.52 -1.57 -15.90
CA TYR A 68 -6.29 -1.16 -17.29
C TYR A 68 -7.31 -0.14 -17.85
N PRO A 69 -8.64 -0.28 -17.61
CA PRO A 69 -9.60 0.72 -18.04
C PRO A 69 -9.41 2.10 -17.40
N CYS A 70 -9.07 2.17 -16.11
CA CYS A 70 -8.81 3.42 -15.41
C CYS A 70 -7.52 4.06 -15.89
N PHE A 71 -6.46 3.26 -16.04
CA PHE A 71 -5.17 3.70 -16.59
C PHE A 71 -5.33 4.35 -17.98
N LYS A 72 -6.15 3.77 -18.86
CA LYS A 72 -6.37 4.31 -20.22
C LYS A 72 -7.20 5.60 -20.23
N LYS A 73 -8.12 5.78 -19.27
CA LYS A 73 -9.12 6.86 -19.29
C LYS A 73 -8.72 8.08 -18.47
N LEU A 74 -7.94 7.89 -17.41
CA LEU A 74 -7.60 8.96 -16.47
C LEU A 74 -6.27 9.61 -16.88
N PRO A 75 -6.21 10.96 -16.98
CA PRO A 75 -4.96 11.67 -17.20
C PRO A 75 -4.17 11.76 -15.89
N GLN A 76 -3.74 10.62 -15.33
CA GLN A 76 -2.98 10.56 -14.09
C GLN A 76 -1.74 9.68 -14.24
N CYS A 77 -0.59 10.21 -13.85
CA CYS A 77 0.72 9.54 -13.92
C CYS A 77 1.05 8.77 -12.63
#